data_AF-X0RQ28-F1
#
_entry.id   AF-X0RQ28-F1
#
_cell.length_a   1.000
_cell.length_b   1.000
_cell.length_c   1.000
_cell.angle_alpha   90.00
_cell.angle_beta   90.00
_cell.angle_gamma   90.00
#
_symmetry.space_group_name_H-M   'P 1'
#
loop_
_entity.id
_entity.type
_entity.pdbx_description
1 polymer ?
#
loop_
_entity_poly.entity_id
_entity_poly.type
_entity_poly.pdbx_seq_one_letter_code
_entity_poly.pdbx_strand_id
1 'polypeptide(L)' 'MSGLSIISGKNLCKILEKIGYIKDHQTGSHIILRNKKPPYRRLTVPNHKEVAKGTLRA' A
#
# COMPACT_ATOMS: atom_id res chain seq x y z
N MET A 1 -1.21 -0.19 24.02
CA MET A 1 -1.13 0.73 22.86
C MET A 1 -0.94 -0.12 21.63
N SER A 2 -1.96 -0.20 20.78
CA SER A 2 -2.03 -1.13 19.66
C SER A 2 -1.02 -0.71 18.59
N GLY A 3 0.16 -1.32 18.60
CA GLY A 3 1.20 -1.13 17.60
C GLY A 3 0.70 -1.64 16.26
N LEU A 4 0.07 -0.77 15.49
CA LEU A 4 -0.22 -1.03 14.08
C LEU A 4 1.12 -1.24 13.40
N SER A 5 1.40 -2.50 13.05
CA SER A 5 2.61 -2.92 12.36
C SER A 5 2.89 -1.92 11.23
N ILE A 6 4.03 -1.25 11.31
CA ILE A 6 4.48 -0.26 10.34
C ILE A 6 4.86 -1.03 9.08
N ILE A 7 3.85 -1.35 8.26
CA ILE A 7 4.05 -2.05 7.00
C ILE A 7 4.32 -1.00 5.94
N SER A 8 5.55 -0.94 5.43
CA SER A 8 5.89 -0.10 4.28
C SER A 8 4.99 -0.45 3.09
N GLY A 9 4.64 0.54 2.25
CA GLY A 9 3.81 0.30 1.06
C GLY A 9 4.34 -0.80 0.15
N LYS A 10 5.67 -0.99 0.12
CA LYS A 10 6.33 -2.11 -0.59
C LYS A 10 6.00 -3.48 0.01
N ASN A 11 6.01 -3.61 1.33
CA ASN A 11 5.65 -4.85 2.01
C ASN A 11 4.15 -5.16 1.82
N LEU A 12 3.29 -4.14 1.89
CA LEU A 12 1.87 -4.31 1.63
C LEU A 12 1.61 -4.78 0.19
N CYS A 13 2.32 -4.21 -0.79
CA CYS A 13 2.26 -4.66 -2.17
C CYS A 13 2.67 -6.14 -2.32
N LYS A 14 3.74 -6.59 -1.66
CA LYS A 14 4.16 -8.01 -1.70
C LYS A 14 3.11 -8.95 -1.12
N ILE A 15 2.43 -8.56 -0.04
CA ILE A 15 1.36 -9.35 0.57
C ILE A 15 0.15 -9.41 -0.37
N LEU A 16 -0.25 -8.27 -0.92
CA LEU A 16 -1.38 -8.17 -1.85
C LEU A 16 -1.11 -8.93 -3.15
N GLU A 17 0.15 -8.98 -3.60
CA GLU A 17 0.58 -9.81 -4.74
C GLU A 17 0.30 -11.29 -4.52
N LYS A 18 0.60 -11.81 -3.32
CA LYS A 18 0.26 -13.19 -2.95
C LYS A 18 -1.25 -13.46 -2.90
N ILE A 19 -2.06 -12.44 -2.63
CA ILE A 19 -3.53 -12.53 -2.60
C ILE A 19 -4.13 -12.51 -4.02
N GLY A 20 -3.33 -12.17 -5.04
CA GLY A 20 -3.76 -12.11 -6.44
C GLY A 20 -3.99 -10.70 -6.97
N TYR A 21 -3.52 -9.68 -6.25
CA TYR A 21 -3.44 -8.32 -6.76
C TYR A 21 -2.18 -8.15 -7.61
N ILE A 22 -2.31 -7.47 -8.74
CA ILE A 22 -1.21 -7.09 -9.62
C ILE A 22 -1.02 -5.58 -9.57
N LYS A 23 0.21 -5.10 -9.71
CA LYS A 23 0.47 -3.68 -9.88
C LYS A 23 -0.05 -3.23 -11.24
N ASP A 24 -0.93 -2.24 -11.23
CA ASP A 24 -1.49 -1.63 -12.43
C ASP A 24 -0.57 -0.48 -12.87
N HIS A 25 -0.55 0.61 -12.10
CA HIS A 25 0.37 1.73 -12.30
C HIS A 25 0.61 2.49 -11.00
N GLN A 26 1.56 3.42 -11.00
CA GLN A 26 1.84 4.27 -9.84
C GLN A 26 1.61 5.73 -10.22
N THR A 27 0.84 6.44 -9.39
CA THR A 27 0.57 7.87 -9.54
C THR A 27 1.17 8.59 -8.34
N GLY A 28 2.30 9.26 -8.56
CA GLY A 28 3.06 9.94 -7.51
C GLY A 28 3.50 8.97 -6.41
N SER A 29 3.08 9.24 -5.17
CA SER A 29 3.34 8.38 -4.01
C SER A 29 2.32 7.25 -3.84
N HIS A 30 1.39 7.02 -4.77
CA HIS A 30 0.35 5.99 -4.65
C HIS A 30 0.53 4.90 -5.71
N ILE A 31 0.67 3.65 -5.27
CA ILE A 31 0.70 2.46 -6.12
C ILE A 31 -0.73 1.94 -6.27
N ILE A 32 -1.20 1.82 -7.49
CA ILE A 32 -2.53 1.27 -7.78
C ILE A 32 -2.36 -0.21 -8.10
N LEU A 33 -3.07 -1.04 -7.36
CA LEU A 33 -3.15 -2.48 -7.52
C LEU A 33 -4.51 -2.85 -8.10
N ARG A 34 -4.55 -3.89 -8.93
CA ARG A 34 -5.78 -4.44 -9.50
C ARG A 34 -5.84 -5.94 -9.21
N ASN A 35 -6.96 -6.45 -8.76
CA ASN A 35 -7.13 -7.89 -8.61
C ASN A 35 -7.22 -8.56 -9.98
N LYS A 36 -6.49 -9.66 -10.17
CA LYS A 36 -6.56 -10.46 -11.40
C LYS A 36 -7.88 -11.24 -11.52
N LYS A 37 -8.55 -11.52 -10.40
CA LYS A 37 -9.82 -12.26 -10.36
C LYS A 37 -11.03 -11.31 -10.41
N PRO A 38 -12.15 -11.73 -11.02
CA PRO A 38 -13.42 -10.99 -10.90
C PRO A 38 -13.77 -10.80 -9.41
N PRO A 39 -14.20 -9.59 -8.99
CA PRO A 39 -14.72 -8.50 -9.81
C PRO A 39 -13.67 -7.42 -10.18
N TYR A 40 -12.39 -7.77 -10.36
CA TYR A 40 -11.33 -6.86 -10.80
C TYR A 40 -11.15 -5.61 -9.92
N ARG A 41 -11.30 -5.77 -8.60
CA ARG A 41 -11.23 -4.66 -7.64
C ARG A 41 -9.89 -3.95 -7.75
N ARG A 42 -9.93 -2.62 -7.76
CA ARG A 42 -8.76 -1.76 -7.68
C ARG A 42 -8.53 -1.34 -6.23
N LEU A 43 -7.27 -1.24 -5.83
CA LEU A 43 -6.86 -0.84 -4.49
C LEU A 43 -5.65 0.08 -4.60
N THR A 44 -5.71 1.22 -3.92
CA THR A 44 -4.61 2.19 -3.89
C THR A 44 -3.79 1.98 -2.63
N VAL A 45 -2.52 1.61 -2.81
CA VAL A 45 -1.52 1.48 -1.73
C VAL A 45 -0.65 2.72 -1.72
N PRO A 46 -0.65 3.50 -0.64
CA PRO A 46 0.28 4.61 -0.55
C PRO A 46 1.70 4.08 -0.30
N ASN A 47 2.62 4.50 -1.17
CA ASN A 47 4.05 4.21 -1.18
C ASN A 47 4.85 5.32 -0.47
N HIS A 48 4.42 5.69 0.73
CA HIS A 48 5.25 6.50 1.61
C HIS A 48 6.23 5.61 2.38
N LYS A 49 7.48 6.06 2.43
CA LYS A 49 8.57 5.44 3.20
C LYS A 49 8.48 5.95 4.63
N GLU A 50 7.41 5.56 5.32
CA GLU A 50 7.04 6.02 6.67
C GLU A 50 6.81 7.54 6.75
N VAL A 51 5.65 7.96 7.27
CA VAL A 51 5.56 9.31 7.81
C VAL A 51 6.48 9.29 9.02
N ALA A 52 7.58 10.05 8.97
CA ALA A 52 8.49 10.16 10.09
C ALA A 52 7.70 10.52 11.36
N LYS A 53 8.11 9.97 12.50
CA LYS A 53 7.63 10.32 13.86
C LYS A 53 7.66 11.84 14.18
N GLY A 54 8.17 12.68 13.28
CA GLY A 54 8.33 14.13 13.41
C GLY A 54 7.15 14.99 12.95
N THR A 55 6.03 14.43 12.50
CA THR A 55 4.78 15.23 12.34
C THR A 55 3.95 15.27 13.64
N LEU A 56 4.64 15.26 14.79
CA LEU A 56 4.10 15.55 16.11
C LEU A 56 4.63 16.93 16.51
N ARG A 57 3.95 17.99 16.03
CA ARG A 57 3.97 19.41 16.47
C ARG A 57 3.93 20.38 15.28
N ALA A 58 2.73 20.69 14.84
CA ALA A 58 2.32 22.07 14.57
C ALA A 58 0.97 22.26 15.26
#